data_AF-A0AAE0IHM3-F1
#
_entry.id   AF-A0AAE0IHM3-F1
#
_cell.length_a   1.000
_cell.length_b   1.000
_cell.length_c   1.000
_cell.angle_alpha   90.00
_cell.angle_beta   90.00
_cell.angle_gamma   90.00
#
_symmetry.space_group_name_H-M   'P 1'
#
loop_
_entity.id
_entity.type
_entity.pdbx_description
1 polymer ?
#
loop_
_entity_poly.entity_id
_entity_poly.type
_entity_poly.pdbx_seq_one_letter_code
_entity_poly.pdbx_strand_id
1 'polypeptide(L)'
;MRTDMILHLGLLFCLGAAAAPTSSHNNDMQHPLLTENKNTIIIESSNHKQILVPGHNDAFYGPIPKAQQIFDIEFLEIAPSPILVNKYFFILLRGEIPPSTRQKLHLEPSDVANATLSITLSAVLEEGNRKQEARTYTIPLRTAELAEEAHLGIRNATGAYVDYLTLKGRNDILTDNWIPGPFVETGTWTFEIVASLTKDKNEVCLFALTLTQWLEGDGGW
;
A
#
# COMPACT_ATOMS: atom_id res chain seq x y z
N MET A 1 66.03 -11.16 -16.90
CA MET A 1 66.70 -11.27 -15.59
C MET A 1 65.64 -11.54 -14.54
N ARG A 2 65.76 -12.67 -13.86
CA ARG A 2 64.95 -13.14 -12.72
C ARG A 2 65.64 -12.70 -11.42
N THR A 3 64.87 -12.28 -10.42
CA THR A 3 65.05 -12.51 -8.96
C THR A 3 63.79 -11.91 -8.29
N ASP A 4 62.78 -12.67 -7.86
CA ASP A 4 62.67 -13.56 -6.68
C ASP A 4 63.12 -12.92 -5.35
N MET A 5 62.17 -12.72 -4.41
CA MET A 5 62.18 -13.22 -3.01
C MET A 5 61.24 -12.39 -2.11
N ILE A 6 60.16 -12.92 -1.51
CA ILE A 6 59.98 -13.89 -0.40
C ILE A 6 59.42 -13.20 0.87
N LEU A 7 58.35 -13.82 1.34
CA LEU A 7 57.57 -13.79 2.60
C LEU A 7 58.38 -13.82 3.92
N HIS A 8 57.83 -13.27 5.02
CA HIS A 8 57.73 -13.80 6.42
C HIS A 8 57.23 -12.67 7.35
N LEU A 9 56.04 -12.72 7.96
CA LEU A 9 55.61 -13.42 9.19
C LEU A 9 56.48 -13.17 10.44
N GLY A 10 55.87 -12.62 11.50
CA GLY A 10 56.47 -12.51 12.84
C GLY A 10 55.55 -11.85 13.87
N LEU A 11 54.87 -12.68 14.67
CA LEU A 11 54.26 -12.37 15.98
C LEU A 11 55.29 -11.77 16.97
N LEU A 12 54.86 -11.11 18.07
CA LEU A 12 54.85 -11.69 19.44
C LEU A 12 54.65 -10.67 20.61
N PHE A 13 53.70 -11.00 21.51
CA PHE A 13 53.51 -10.75 22.98
C PHE A 13 53.73 -9.34 23.61
N CYS A 14 52.89 -8.83 24.54
CA CYS A 14 52.63 -9.39 25.88
C CYS A 14 51.35 -8.86 26.58
N LEU A 15 50.95 -9.65 27.60
CA LEU A 15 49.81 -9.65 28.52
C LEU A 15 49.50 -8.36 29.31
N GLY A 16 48.23 -8.26 29.77
CA GLY A 16 47.88 -7.52 30.98
C GLY A 16 46.40 -7.50 31.39
N ALA A 17 46.03 -8.46 32.25
CA ALA A 17 44.97 -8.42 33.28
C ALA A 17 43.46 -8.35 32.92
N ALA A 18 42.71 -9.18 33.63
CA ALA A 18 41.26 -9.34 33.60
C ALA A 18 40.52 -8.32 34.46
N ALA A 19 39.32 -7.92 34.01
CA ALA A 19 38.22 -7.43 34.86
C ALA A 19 36.87 -7.81 34.21
N ALA A 20 35.91 -8.19 35.04
CA ALA A 20 34.59 -8.74 34.72
C ALA A 20 33.67 -7.80 33.90
N PRO A 21 32.63 -8.32 33.21
CA PRO A 21 31.85 -7.55 32.25
C PRO A 21 30.83 -6.64 32.94
N THR A 22 30.86 -5.35 32.63
CA THR A 22 29.76 -4.43 32.89
C THR A 22 28.83 -4.40 31.69
N SER A 23 27.61 -4.88 31.93
CA SER A 23 26.35 -4.72 31.18
C SER A 23 26.43 -4.06 29.79
N SER A 24 26.26 -4.87 28.73
CA SER A 24 25.79 -4.37 27.44
C SER A 24 24.34 -3.90 27.58
N HIS A 25 24.06 -2.62 27.36
CA HIS A 25 22.75 -2.22 26.87
C HIS A 25 22.65 -2.64 25.41
N ASN A 26 22.19 -3.87 25.19
CA ASN A 26 21.56 -4.22 23.93
C ASN A 26 20.22 -3.48 23.90
N ASN A 27 20.12 -2.45 23.06
CA ASN A 27 18.83 -2.10 22.49
C ASN A 27 18.48 -3.24 21.54
N ASP A 28 17.84 -4.28 22.08
CA ASP A 28 17.11 -5.23 21.26
C ASP A 28 16.10 -4.43 20.46
N MET A 29 16.38 -4.21 19.17
CA MET A 29 15.33 -3.97 18.20
C MET A 29 14.43 -5.20 18.26
N GLN A 30 13.34 -5.08 19.02
CA GLN A 30 12.27 -6.05 19.01
C GLN A 30 11.75 -6.14 17.58
N HIS A 31 12.14 -7.21 16.88
CA HIS A 31 11.47 -7.61 15.65
C HIS A 31 9.97 -7.77 15.98
N PRO A 32 9.06 -7.12 15.23
CA PRO A 32 7.63 -7.24 15.48
C PRO A 32 7.21 -8.71 15.37
N LEU A 33 6.45 -9.18 16.37
CA LEU A 33 5.91 -10.53 16.43
C LEU A 33 4.84 -10.71 15.35
N LEU A 34 5.20 -11.41 14.27
CA LEU A 34 4.24 -11.88 13.28
C LEU A 34 3.38 -12.98 13.89
N THR A 35 2.09 -12.72 14.06
CA THR A 35 1.10 -13.77 14.37
C THR A 35 0.31 -14.09 13.10
N GLU A 36 0.64 -15.22 12.46
CA GLU A 36 -0.10 -15.72 11.31
C GLU A 36 -1.42 -16.35 11.75
N ASN A 37 -2.54 -15.76 11.36
CA ASN A 37 -3.81 -16.45 11.26
C ASN A 37 -4.21 -16.42 9.78
N LYS A 38 -4.57 -17.57 9.20
CA LYS A 38 -4.32 -17.96 7.80
C LYS A 38 -4.49 -16.94 6.64
N ASN A 39 -5.16 -15.80 6.80
CA ASN A 39 -5.33 -14.77 5.76
C ASN A 39 -5.09 -13.32 6.28
N THR A 40 -4.43 -13.12 7.43
CA THR A 40 -4.28 -11.77 8.02
C THR A 40 -2.95 -11.67 8.76
N ILE A 41 -2.07 -10.82 8.23
CA ILE A 41 -0.84 -10.41 8.92
C ILE A 41 -1.16 -9.12 9.68
N ILE A 42 -0.88 -9.16 10.98
CA ILE A 42 -1.03 -8.04 11.89
C ILE A 42 0.36 -7.53 12.23
N ILE A 43 0.59 -6.23 12.04
CA ILE A 43 1.79 -5.57 12.54
C ILE A 43 1.39 -4.74 13.76
N GLU A 44 1.96 -5.07 14.91
CA GLU A 44 1.80 -4.30 16.14
C GLU A 44 2.91 -3.24 16.19
N SER A 45 2.55 -1.98 15.93
CA SER A 45 3.36 -0.84 16.38
C SER A 45 2.63 -0.15 17.53
N SER A 46 3.37 0.55 18.39
CA SER A 46 3.07 0.90 19.78
C SER A 46 1.86 1.80 20.07
N ASN A 47 0.83 1.85 19.21
CA ASN A 47 -0.55 2.21 19.58
C ASN A 47 -1.63 1.88 18.51
N HIS A 48 -1.31 1.23 17.38
CA HIS A 48 -2.33 0.89 16.36
C HIS A 48 -2.04 -0.47 15.72
N LYS A 49 -3.03 -1.38 15.81
CA LYS A 49 -3.00 -2.69 15.16
C LYS A 49 -3.28 -2.51 13.67
N GLN A 50 -2.24 -2.44 12.85
CA GLN A 50 -2.40 -2.35 11.41
C GLN A 50 -2.62 -3.74 10.82
N ILE A 51 -3.57 -3.84 9.89
CA ILE A 51 -3.94 -5.09 9.22
C ILE A 51 -3.46 -4.97 7.78
N LEU A 52 -2.56 -5.86 7.35
CA LEU A 52 -2.09 -5.90 5.96
C LEU A 52 -3.21 -6.34 5.00
N VAL A 53 -3.23 -5.74 3.83
CA VAL A 53 -4.09 -6.18 2.71
C VAL A 53 -3.42 -7.39 2.05
N PRO A 54 -4.15 -8.51 1.82
CA PRO A 54 -3.54 -9.68 1.18
C PRO A 54 -2.96 -9.36 -0.20
N GLY A 55 -1.86 -10.03 -0.60
CA GLY A 55 -1.25 -9.91 -1.93
C GLY A 55 0.22 -9.43 -1.90
N HIS A 56 0.75 -9.00 -3.05
CA HIS A 56 2.11 -8.45 -3.16
C HIS A 56 2.04 -6.91 -3.16
N ASN A 57 1.96 -6.36 -1.96
CA ASN A 57 1.88 -4.93 -1.69
C ASN A 57 2.26 -4.67 -0.22
N ASP A 58 2.57 -3.41 0.11
CA ASP A 58 2.83 -2.97 1.48
C ASP A 58 1.65 -2.14 2.06
N ALA A 59 0.43 -2.36 1.55
CA ALA A 59 -0.75 -1.61 1.97
C ALA A 59 -1.45 -2.23 3.18
N PHE A 60 -2.10 -1.37 3.95
CA PHE A 60 -2.91 -1.72 5.11
C PHE A 60 -4.36 -1.34 4.89
N TYR A 61 -5.28 -1.97 5.62
CA TYR A 61 -6.66 -1.46 5.70
C TYR A 61 -6.69 -0.14 6.46
N GLY A 62 -7.21 0.91 5.83
CA GLY A 62 -7.29 2.26 6.39
C GLY A 62 -7.66 3.29 5.31
N PRO A 63 -8.08 4.51 5.65
CA PRO A 63 -8.27 5.03 7.00
C PRO A 63 -9.54 4.48 7.67
N ILE A 64 -10.46 3.87 6.92
CA ILE A 64 -11.67 3.25 7.47
C ILE A 64 -11.34 1.81 7.93
N PRO A 65 -11.66 1.42 9.18
CA PRO A 65 -11.35 0.08 9.67
C PRO A 65 -11.95 -1.03 8.80
N LYS A 66 -11.20 -2.12 8.56
CA LYS A 66 -11.64 -3.29 7.76
C LYS A 66 -13.07 -3.75 8.08
N ALA A 67 -13.43 -3.79 9.36
CA ALA A 67 -14.75 -4.24 9.82
C ALA A 67 -15.93 -3.35 9.37
N GLN A 68 -15.66 -2.14 8.88
CA GLN A 68 -16.65 -1.19 8.36
C GLN A 68 -16.68 -1.17 6.82
N GLN A 69 -15.80 -1.93 6.16
CA GLN A 69 -15.73 -2.04 4.70
C GLN A 69 -16.62 -3.20 4.23
N ILE A 70 -17.28 -3.05 3.08
CA ILE A 70 -18.23 -4.06 2.57
C ILE A 70 -17.69 -4.90 1.41
N PHE A 71 -16.58 -4.48 0.81
CA PHE A 71 -15.88 -5.21 -0.25
C PHE A 71 -14.84 -6.12 0.39
N ASP A 72 -15.01 -7.42 0.20
CA ASP A 72 -14.08 -8.44 0.69
C ASP A 72 -12.94 -8.58 -0.32
N ILE A 73 -11.76 -8.10 0.09
CA ILE A 73 -10.56 -8.11 -0.76
C ILE A 73 -9.94 -9.50 -0.70
N GLU A 74 -9.85 -10.14 -1.87
CA GLU A 74 -9.15 -11.42 -2.07
C GLU A 74 -7.63 -11.18 -2.12
N PHE A 75 -7.20 -10.22 -2.94
CA PHE A 75 -5.81 -9.74 -2.97
C PHE A 75 -5.68 -8.37 -3.64
N LEU A 76 -4.56 -7.72 -3.37
CA LEU A 76 -4.05 -6.50 -4.00
C LEU A 76 -2.63 -6.76 -4.54
N GLU A 77 -2.44 -6.50 -5.83
CA GLU A 77 -1.14 -6.51 -6.49
C GLU A 77 -0.74 -5.08 -6.84
N ILE A 78 0.48 -4.68 -6.48
CA ILE A 78 1.11 -3.45 -6.95
C ILE A 78 2.43 -3.83 -7.60
N ALA A 79 2.63 -3.48 -8.87
CA ALA A 79 3.81 -3.88 -9.63
C ALA A 79 4.41 -2.68 -10.40
N PRO A 80 5.68 -2.30 -10.17
CA PRO A 80 6.54 -2.79 -9.09
C PRO A 80 6.04 -2.35 -7.70
N SER A 81 6.39 -3.11 -6.66
CA SER A 81 6.25 -2.70 -5.25
C SER A 81 7.66 -2.68 -4.61
N PRO A 82 8.14 -1.54 -4.09
CA PRO A 82 7.47 -0.23 -4.05
C PRO A 82 7.31 0.40 -5.45
N ILE A 83 6.41 1.36 -5.56
CA ILE A 83 6.21 2.13 -6.79
C ILE A 83 7.46 2.98 -7.05
N LEU A 84 7.94 2.95 -8.29
CA LEU A 84 9.07 3.77 -8.71
C LEU A 84 8.55 5.05 -9.38
N VAL A 85 9.10 6.20 -8.99
CA VAL A 85 8.77 7.50 -9.61
C VAL A 85 9.14 7.48 -11.10
N ASN A 86 8.30 8.10 -11.93
CA ASN A 86 8.49 8.20 -13.38
C ASN A 86 8.66 6.84 -14.10
N LYS A 87 8.08 5.78 -13.53
CA LYS A 87 7.96 4.45 -14.14
C LYS A 87 6.50 4.02 -14.19
N TYR A 88 6.18 3.24 -15.23
CA TYR A 88 4.90 2.56 -15.29
C TYR A 88 4.78 1.61 -14.09
N PHE A 89 3.63 1.71 -13.45
CA PHE A 89 3.19 0.76 -12.44
C PHE A 89 1.76 0.34 -12.73
N PHE A 90 1.38 -0.79 -12.16
CA PHE A 90 0.08 -1.38 -12.32
C PHE A 90 -0.46 -1.79 -10.95
N ILE A 91 -1.76 -1.58 -10.75
CA ILE A 91 -2.48 -2.01 -9.56
C ILE A 91 -3.63 -2.91 -10.00
N LEU A 92 -3.74 -4.09 -9.36
CA LEU A 92 -4.90 -4.96 -9.46
C LEU A 92 -5.45 -5.22 -8.07
N LEU A 93 -6.66 -4.73 -7.83
CA LEU A 93 -7.45 -5.08 -6.65
C LEU A 93 -8.54 -6.07 -7.05
N ARG A 94 -8.55 -7.24 -6.41
CA ARG A 94 -9.57 -8.28 -6.62
C ARG A 94 -10.37 -8.51 -5.37
N GLY A 95 -11.68 -8.68 -5.54
CA GLY A 95 -12.56 -9.06 -4.46
C GLY A 95 -14.02 -9.13 -4.86
N GLU A 96 -14.91 -9.21 -3.88
CA GLU A 96 -16.34 -9.18 -4.12
C GLU A 96 -17.11 -8.52 -2.99
N ILE A 97 -18.38 -8.19 -3.23
CA ILE A 97 -19.31 -7.83 -2.15
C ILE A 97 -20.04 -9.11 -1.74
N PRO A 98 -19.84 -9.65 -0.52
CA PRO A 98 -20.42 -10.92 -0.12
C PRO A 98 -21.95 -10.95 -0.28
N PRO A 99 -22.56 -12.10 -0.65
CA PRO A 99 -24.02 -12.22 -0.79
C PRO A 99 -24.80 -11.76 0.44
N SER A 100 -24.32 -12.08 1.64
CA SER A 100 -24.92 -11.68 2.91
C SER A 100 -24.95 -10.17 3.09
N THR A 101 -23.86 -9.49 2.74
CA THR A 101 -23.74 -8.03 2.82
C THR A 101 -24.67 -7.34 1.82
N ARG A 102 -24.72 -7.84 0.58
CA ARG A 102 -25.64 -7.33 -0.46
C ARG A 102 -27.10 -7.43 -0.03
N GLN A 103 -27.49 -8.58 0.52
CA GLN A 103 -28.84 -8.81 0.99
C GLN A 103 -29.18 -7.93 2.20
N LYS A 104 -28.27 -7.83 3.18
CA LYS A 104 -28.44 -7.00 4.39
C LYS A 104 -28.63 -5.52 4.05
N LEU A 105 -27.89 -5.03 3.06
CA LEU A 105 -27.92 -3.62 2.64
C LEU A 105 -28.91 -3.35 1.50
N HIS A 106 -29.60 -4.38 0.97
CA HIS A 106 -30.47 -4.27 -0.18
C HIS A 106 -29.81 -3.51 -1.36
N LEU A 107 -28.56 -3.87 -1.67
CA LEU A 107 -27.79 -3.20 -2.72
C LEU A 107 -28.38 -3.50 -4.10
N GLU A 108 -28.56 -2.45 -4.88
CA GLU A 108 -29.02 -2.50 -6.27
C GLU A 108 -27.88 -2.07 -7.22
N PRO A 109 -27.92 -2.48 -8.50
CA PRO A 109 -26.89 -2.10 -9.48
C PRO A 109 -26.66 -0.58 -9.59
N SER A 110 -27.70 0.23 -9.38
CA SER A 110 -27.60 1.69 -9.36
C SER A 110 -26.76 2.23 -8.20
N ASP A 111 -26.67 1.51 -7.09
CA ASP A 111 -25.91 1.94 -5.92
C ASP A 111 -24.41 1.90 -6.22
N VAL A 112 -23.93 0.80 -6.81
CA VAL A 112 -22.53 0.62 -7.22
C VAL A 112 -22.18 1.43 -8.46
N ALA A 113 -23.14 1.78 -9.31
CA ALA A 113 -22.92 2.68 -10.44
C ALA A 113 -22.63 4.13 -10.03
N ASN A 114 -23.08 4.52 -8.83
CA ASN A 114 -22.83 5.84 -8.24
C ASN A 114 -21.64 5.83 -7.27
N ALA A 115 -20.86 4.76 -7.24
CA ALA A 115 -19.69 4.68 -6.38
C ALA A 115 -18.63 5.70 -6.80
N THR A 116 -17.87 6.17 -5.82
CA THR A 116 -16.73 7.08 -6.00
C THR A 116 -15.45 6.43 -5.50
N LEU A 117 -14.33 6.91 -6.01
CA LEU A 117 -13.00 6.59 -5.58
C LEU A 117 -12.32 7.90 -5.19
N SER A 118 -11.95 8.01 -3.92
CA SER A 118 -11.21 9.14 -3.38
C SER A 118 -9.79 8.71 -3.04
N ILE A 119 -8.82 9.51 -3.46
CA ILE A 119 -7.40 9.31 -3.15
C ILE A 119 -6.93 10.56 -2.44
N THR A 120 -6.53 10.41 -1.17
CA THR A 120 -5.91 11.46 -0.38
C THR A 120 -4.42 11.22 -0.31
N LEU A 121 -3.65 12.24 -0.69
CA LEU A 121 -2.20 12.20 -0.72
C LEU A 121 -1.61 13.15 0.31
N SER A 122 -0.64 12.69 1.08
CA SER A 122 0.19 13.52 1.96
C SER A 122 1.63 13.04 1.95
N ALA A 123 2.58 13.88 2.37
CA ALA A 123 3.98 13.48 2.41
C ALA A 123 4.76 14.14 3.54
N VAL A 124 5.79 13.45 4.02
CA VAL A 124 6.89 14.03 4.80
C VAL A 124 8.09 14.11 3.88
N LEU A 125 8.45 15.32 3.47
CA LEU A 125 9.47 15.59 2.48
C LEU A 125 10.85 15.66 3.13
N GLU A 126 11.88 15.20 2.40
CA GLU A 126 13.26 15.15 2.89
C GLU A 126 13.84 16.56 3.15
N GLU A 127 13.47 17.54 2.32
CA GLU A 127 13.97 18.92 2.45
C GLU A 127 13.37 19.61 3.69
N GLY A 128 14.09 19.51 4.81
CA GLY A 128 13.76 20.19 6.07
C GLY A 128 12.57 19.61 6.84
N ASN A 129 12.18 18.35 6.59
CA ASN A 129 11.00 17.70 7.18
C ASN A 129 9.69 18.47 6.91
N ARG A 130 9.60 19.18 5.77
CA ARG A 130 8.36 19.84 5.37
C ARG A 130 7.26 18.80 5.17
N LYS A 131 6.07 19.09 5.69
CA LYS A 131 4.89 18.26 5.44
C LYS A 131 4.13 18.82 4.25
N GLN A 132 3.87 17.97 3.28
CA GLN A 132 2.88 18.23 2.25
C GLN A 132 1.51 17.96 2.86
N GLU A 133 0.69 19.02 2.96
CA GLU A 133 -0.69 18.91 3.44
C GLU A 133 -1.51 17.94 2.58
N ALA A 134 -2.46 17.28 3.23
CA ALA A 134 -3.31 16.29 2.58
C ALA A 134 -4.13 16.91 1.44
N ARG A 135 -4.09 16.29 0.26
CA ARG A 135 -4.91 16.68 -0.90
C ARG A 135 -5.74 15.49 -1.37
N THR A 136 -7.05 15.70 -1.51
CA THR A 136 -7.99 14.65 -1.93
C THR A 136 -8.45 14.87 -3.37
N TYR A 137 -8.40 13.80 -4.15
CA TYR A 137 -8.93 13.73 -5.51
C TYR A 137 -10.05 12.69 -5.53
N THR A 138 -11.24 13.08 -5.97
CA THR A 138 -12.40 12.19 -6.04
C THR A 138 -12.86 12.05 -7.48
N ILE A 139 -12.99 10.81 -7.96
CA ILE A 139 -13.54 10.47 -9.26
C ILE A 139 -14.68 9.45 -9.11
N PRO A 140 -15.54 9.26 -10.12
CA PRO A 140 -16.43 8.10 -10.15
C PRO A 140 -15.63 6.80 -10.21
N LEU A 141 -16.04 5.79 -9.44
CA LEU A 141 -15.48 4.44 -9.53
C LEU A 141 -16.13 3.71 -10.71
N ARG A 142 -15.61 3.99 -11.90
CA ARG A 142 -16.06 3.39 -13.16
C ARG A 142 -14.91 3.24 -14.14
N THR A 143 -15.03 2.32 -15.09
CA THR A 143 -14.08 2.21 -16.19
C THR A 143 -13.97 3.55 -16.92
N ALA A 144 -12.75 4.08 -17.02
CA ALA A 144 -12.47 5.39 -17.59
C ALA A 144 -11.01 5.54 -18.04
N GLU A 145 -10.82 6.30 -19.11
CA GLU A 145 -9.53 6.94 -19.42
C GLU A 145 -9.38 8.14 -18.50
N LEU A 146 -8.32 8.16 -17.70
CA LEU A 146 -8.03 9.21 -16.72
C LEU A 146 -6.99 10.21 -17.26
N ALA A 147 -6.05 9.72 -18.07
CA ALA A 147 -5.12 10.50 -18.90
C ALA A 147 -4.68 9.64 -20.09
N GLU A 148 -3.85 10.20 -20.99
CA GLU A 148 -3.35 9.50 -22.19
C GLU A 148 -2.73 8.13 -21.89
N GLU A 149 -2.04 7.99 -20.76
CA GLU A 149 -1.37 6.75 -20.34
C GLU A 149 -1.94 6.17 -19.04
N ALA A 150 -3.10 6.64 -18.58
CA ALA A 150 -3.64 6.28 -17.28
C ALA A 150 -5.11 5.88 -17.37
N HIS A 151 -5.43 4.67 -16.93
CA HIS A 151 -6.75 4.08 -17.04
C HIS A 151 -7.22 3.50 -15.71
N LEU A 152 -8.53 3.48 -15.54
CA LEU A 152 -9.20 2.62 -14.58
C LEU A 152 -10.07 1.64 -15.37
N GLY A 153 -9.87 0.34 -15.16
CA GLY A 153 -10.66 -0.71 -15.77
C GLY A 153 -11.31 -1.58 -14.71
N ILE A 154 -12.56 -1.97 -14.91
CA ILE A 154 -13.26 -2.92 -14.06
C ILE A 154 -13.59 -4.16 -14.88
N ARG A 155 -13.26 -5.35 -14.36
CA ARG A 155 -13.66 -6.63 -14.97
C ARG A 155 -14.56 -7.41 -14.02
N ASN A 156 -15.57 -8.07 -14.57
CA ASN A 156 -16.46 -8.94 -13.81
C ASN A 156 -15.85 -10.35 -13.59
N ALA A 157 -16.61 -11.26 -13.00
CA ALA A 157 -16.14 -12.61 -12.67
C ALA A 157 -15.65 -13.42 -13.90
N THR A 158 -16.16 -13.11 -15.10
CA THR A 158 -15.75 -13.75 -16.36
C THR A 158 -14.47 -13.16 -16.96
N GLY A 159 -13.98 -12.04 -16.41
CA GLY A 159 -12.86 -11.28 -16.96
C GLY A 159 -13.27 -10.27 -18.04
N ALA A 160 -14.56 -10.16 -18.36
CA ALA A 160 -15.05 -9.14 -19.28
C ALA A 160 -15.02 -7.75 -18.63
N TYR A 161 -14.56 -6.74 -19.39
CA TYR A 161 -14.62 -5.34 -18.97
C TYR A 161 -16.07 -4.88 -18.85
N VAL A 162 -16.34 -4.12 -17.80
CA VAL A 162 -17.65 -3.55 -17.45
C VAL A 162 -17.47 -2.13 -16.95
N ASP A 163 -18.49 -1.30 -17.03
CA ASP A 163 -18.38 0.09 -16.60
C ASP A 163 -18.30 0.24 -15.08
N TYR A 164 -18.97 -0.63 -14.32
CA TYR A 164 -19.10 -0.53 -12.86
C TYR A 164 -18.88 -1.88 -12.18
N LEU A 165 -18.67 -1.87 -10.87
CA LEU A 165 -18.64 -3.09 -10.07
C LEU A 165 -19.94 -3.88 -10.26
N THR A 166 -19.79 -5.19 -10.42
CA THR A 166 -20.91 -6.12 -10.42
C THR A 166 -21.23 -6.55 -9.00
N LEU A 167 -22.52 -6.59 -8.67
CA LEU A 167 -22.94 -7.12 -7.38
C LEU A 167 -22.74 -8.63 -7.29
N LYS A 168 -22.70 -9.37 -8.40
CA LYS A 168 -22.65 -10.85 -8.36
C LYS A 168 -21.25 -11.36 -8.69
N GLY A 169 -20.62 -11.92 -7.66
CA GLY A 169 -19.33 -12.57 -7.77
C GLY A 169 -18.18 -11.57 -7.78
N ARG A 170 -17.04 -12.06 -8.28
CA ARG A 170 -15.76 -11.36 -8.28
C ARG A 170 -15.74 -10.15 -9.20
N ASN A 171 -15.03 -9.12 -8.75
CA ASN A 171 -14.62 -7.96 -9.52
C ASN A 171 -13.10 -7.81 -9.46
N ASP A 172 -12.52 -7.43 -10.59
CA ASP A 172 -11.15 -6.93 -10.67
C ASP A 172 -11.21 -5.43 -10.97
N ILE A 173 -10.53 -4.62 -10.17
CA ILE A 173 -10.28 -3.20 -10.43
C ILE A 173 -8.82 -3.07 -10.82
N LEU A 174 -8.58 -2.56 -12.01
CA LEU A 174 -7.27 -2.41 -12.62
C LEU A 174 -6.99 -0.93 -12.79
N THR A 175 -5.78 -0.49 -12.46
CA THR A 175 -5.30 0.82 -12.87
C THR A 175 -3.83 0.78 -13.24
N ASP A 176 -3.47 1.54 -14.26
CA ASP A 176 -2.11 1.74 -14.72
C ASP A 176 -1.73 3.21 -14.66
N ASN A 177 -0.46 3.46 -14.30
CA ASN A 177 0.18 4.77 -14.37
C ASN A 177 -0.59 5.94 -13.72
N TRP A 178 -1.52 5.65 -12.81
CA TRP A 178 -2.40 6.64 -12.22
C TRP A 178 -2.16 6.81 -10.73
N ILE A 179 -1.42 7.86 -10.38
CA ILE A 179 -1.46 8.43 -9.05
C ILE A 179 -1.67 9.95 -9.23
N PRO A 180 -2.71 10.55 -8.64
CA PRO A 180 -2.95 11.97 -8.80
C PRO A 180 -1.82 12.84 -8.23
N GLY A 181 -1.27 13.75 -9.03
CA GLY A 181 -0.34 14.79 -8.59
C GLY A 181 1.10 14.62 -9.08
N PRO A 182 1.90 15.70 -9.11
CA PRO A 182 3.30 15.62 -9.49
C PRO A 182 4.13 15.06 -8.31
N PHE A 183 4.69 13.85 -8.43
CA PHE A 183 5.64 13.26 -7.45
C PHE A 183 7.05 13.81 -7.66
N VAL A 184 7.16 15.14 -7.64
CA VAL A 184 8.40 15.84 -7.96
C VAL A 184 9.37 15.91 -6.79
N GLU A 185 8.88 15.72 -5.56
CA GLU A 185 9.67 15.90 -4.34
C GLU A 185 9.90 14.56 -3.61
N THR A 186 11.16 14.35 -3.25
CA THR A 186 11.60 13.17 -2.48
C THR A 186 11.04 13.18 -1.07
N GLY A 187 10.48 12.06 -0.64
CA GLY A 187 9.98 11.90 0.71
C GLY A 187 9.18 10.64 0.94
N THR A 188 8.64 10.51 2.15
CA THR A 188 7.69 9.46 2.51
C THR A 188 6.29 9.91 2.17
N TRP A 189 5.71 9.31 1.13
CA TRP A 189 4.36 9.58 0.66
C TRP A 189 3.36 8.59 1.25
N THR A 190 2.21 9.10 1.67
CA THR A 190 1.06 8.31 2.15
C THR A 190 -0.12 8.54 1.22
N PHE A 191 -0.67 7.42 0.74
CA PHE A 191 -1.85 7.32 -0.09
C PHE A 191 -2.97 6.70 0.72
N GLU A 192 -4.05 7.44 0.94
CA GLU A 192 -5.28 6.92 1.52
C GLU A 192 -6.33 6.82 0.41
N ILE A 193 -6.74 5.60 0.11
CA ILE A 193 -7.64 5.27 -0.99
C ILE A 193 -8.95 4.84 -0.35
N VAL A 194 -10.06 5.50 -0.67
CA VAL A 194 -11.39 5.17 -0.17
C VAL A 194 -12.33 5.05 -1.35
N ALA A 195 -12.88 3.86 -1.56
CA ALA A 195 -14.03 3.67 -2.42
C ALA A 195 -15.31 3.66 -1.57
N SER A 196 -16.31 4.43 -1.96
CA SER A 196 -17.60 4.46 -1.27
C SER A 196 -18.76 4.55 -2.25
N LEU A 197 -19.94 4.18 -1.78
CA LEU A 197 -21.21 4.39 -2.48
C LEU A 197 -22.19 5.11 -1.56
N THR A 198 -23.23 5.71 -2.14
CA THR A 198 -24.33 6.30 -1.37
C THR A 198 -25.52 5.35 -1.37
N LYS A 199 -25.95 4.92 -0.19
CA LYS A 199 -27.17 4.12 0.01
C LYS A 199 -28.12 4.84 0.97
N ASP A 200 -29.34 5.12 0.51
CA ASP A 200 -30.37 5.79 1.32
C ASP A 200 -29.87 7.06 2.02
N LYS A 201 -29.05 7.86 1.31
CA LYS A 201 -28.37 9.09 1.78
C LYS A 201 -27.23 8.88 2.78
N ASN A 202 -26.85 7.64 3.08
CA ASN A 202 -25.69 7.32 3.89
C ASN A 202 -24.53 6.88 2.99
N GLU A 203 -23.32 7.31 3.34
CA GLU A 203 -22.11 6.78 2.71
C GLU A 203 -21.82 5.37 3.25
N VAL A 204 -21.50 4.45 2.34
CA VAL A 204 -21.09 3.09 2.67
C VAL A 204 -19.72 2.87 2.04
N CYS A 205 -18.72 2.56 2.89
CA CYS A 205 -17.37 2.27 2.43
C CYS A 205 -17.33 0.90 1.75
N LEU A 206 -16.99 0.88 0.46
CA LEU A 206 -16.67 -0.34 -0.27
C LEU A 206 -15.36 -0.92 0.27
N PHE A 207 -14.26 -0.20 0.07
CA PHE A 207 -12.96 -0.54 0.61
C PHE A 207 -12.18 0.72 0.95
N ALA A 208 -11.24 0.58 1.87
CA ALA A 208 -10.27 1.62 2.20
C ALA A 208 -8.89 1.02 2.43
N LEU A 209 -7.90 1.57 1.73
CA LEU A 209 -6.51 1.13 1.76
C LEU A 209 -5.58 2.31 2.05
N THR A 210 -4.55 2.07 2.87
CA THR A 210 -3.46 3.01 3.10
C THR A 210 -2.15 2.39 2.63
N LEU A 211 -1.42 3.10 1.78
CA LEU A 211 -0.06 2.76 1.37
C LEU A 211 0.87 3.88 1.78
N THR A 212 1.96 3.56 2.46
CA THR A 212 3.02 4.53 2.79
C THR A 212 4.34 4.01 2.26
N GLN A 213 5.03 4.80 1.44
CA GLN A 213 6.33 4.41 0.88
C GLN A 213 7.22 5.63 0.63
N TRP A 214 8.53 5.37 0.61
CA TRP A 214 9.50 6.36 0.15
C TRP A 214 9.46 6.47 -1.37
N LEU A 215 9.35 7.70 -1.88
CA LEU A 215 9.46 8.00 -3.30
C LEU A 215 10.63 8.97 -3.50
N GLU A 216 11.54 8.62 -4.39
CA GLU A 216 12.62 9.50 -4.84
C GLU A 216 12.08 10.37 -5.97
N GLY A 217 11.86 11.65 -5.70
CA GLY A 217 11.47 12.62 -6.72
C GLY A 217 12.68 13.00 -7.57
N ASP A 218 12.45 13.27 -8.86
CA ASP A 218 13.52 13.59 -9.80
C ASP A 218 14.10 15.02 -9.61
N GLY A 219 13.61 15.79 -8.63
CA GLY A 219 14.17 17.08 -8.24
C GLY A 219 14.11 18.20 -9.29
N GLY A 220 13.42 18.00 -10.42
CA GLY A 220 13.31 19.02 -11.46
C GLY A 220 12.28 18.71 -12.55
N TRP A 221 11.58 19.75 -13.00
CA TRP A 221 11.06 19.86 -14.37
C TRP A 221 12.11 20.53 -15.24
#